data_AF-A0A922XN24-F1
#
_entry.id   AF-A0A922XN24-F1
#
_cell.length_a   1.000
_cell.length_b   1.000
_cell.length_c   1.000
_cell.angle_alpha   90.00
_cell.angle_beta   90.00
_cell.angle_gamma   90.00
#
_symmetry.space_group_name_H-M   'P 1'
#
loop_
_entity.id
_entity.type
_entity.pdbx_description
1 polymer ?
#
loop_
_entity_poly.entity_id
_entity_poly.type
_entity_poly.pdbx_seq_one_letter_code
_entity_poly.pdbx_strand_id
1 'polypeptide(L)' 'MGEVSFILVVFLCIVAFFLFMYFVPVGLWITAIFAGVKVTIGELIGMRIRKVPPSIIVNSLITATKAGIPLT' A
#
# COMPACT_ATOMS: atom_id res chain seq x y z
N MET A 1 7.84 -28.10 25.60
CA MET A 1 7.56 -26.65 25.68
C MET A 1 8.18 -25.87 24.51
N GLY A 2 9.38 -26.22 24.01
CA GLY A 2 10.02 -25.51 22.89
C GLY A 2 9.24 -25.56 21.55
N GLU A 3 8.61 -26.69 21.22
CA GLU A 3 7.87 -26.82 19.95
C GLU A 3 6.61 -25.96 19.88
N VAL A 4 5.88 -25.85 21.01
CA VAL A 4 4.71 -24.98 21.11
C VAL A 4 5.11 -23.51 20.96
N SER A 5 6.24 -23.10 21.54
CA SER A 5 6.77 -21.73 21.37
C SER A 5 7.15 -21.43 19.92
N PHE A 6 7.74 -22.39 19.21
CA PHE A 6 8.11 -22.22 17.80
C PHE A 6 6.89 -22.03 16.91
N ILE A 7 5.86 -22.87 17.08
CA ILE A 7 4.60 -22.77 16.35
C ILE A 7 3.93 -21.41 16.61
N LEU A 8 3.94 -20.94 17.86
CA LEU A 8 3.34 -19.67 18.25
C LEU A 8 4.05 -18.46 17.59
N VAL A 9 5.38 -18.49 17.55
CA VAL A 9 6.18 -17.45 16.87
C VAL A 9 5.92 -17.44 15.36
N VAL A 10 5.91 -18.62 14.73
CA VAL A 10 5.64 -18.74 13.28
C VAL A 10 4.23 -18.23 12.97
N PHE A 11 3.24 -18.60 13.79
CA PHE A 11 1.88 -18.11 13.63
C PHE A 11 1.79 -16.59 13.75
N LEU A 12 2.45 -16.00 14.76
CA LEU A 12 2.47 -14.55 14.95
C LEU A 12 3.13 -13.81 13.78
N CYS A 13 4.22 -14.36 13.24
CA CYS A 13 4.90 -13.82 12.05
C CYS A 13 3.98 -13.84 10.82
N ILE A 14 3.24 -14.93 10.60
CA ILE A 14 2.29 -15.05 9.49
C ILE A 14 1.17 -14.01 9.64
N VAL A 15 0.58 -13.90 10.82
CA VAL A 15 -0.49 -12.91 11.09
C VAL A 15 0.03 -11.48 10.87
N ALA A 16 1.21 -11.16 11.38
CA ALA A 16 1.84 -9.85 11.19
C ALA A 16 2.12 -9.56 9.71
N PHE A 17 2.54 -10.55 8.93
CA PHE A 17 2.75 -10.42 7.49
C PHE A 17 1.46 -10.12 6.74
N PHE A 18 0.38 -10.84 7.02
CA PHE A 18 -0.94 -10.55 6.44
C PHE A 18 -1.49 -9.19 6.85
N LEU A 19 -1.28 -8.78 8.11
CA LEU A 19 -1.65 -7.45 8.58
C LEU A 19 -0.88 -6.36 7.84
N PHE A 20 0.43 -6.57 7.63
CA PHE A 20 1.27 -5.66 6.86
C PHE A 20 0.80 -5.55 5.41
N MET A 21 0.50 -6.68 4.74
CA MET A 21 -0.07 -6.67 3.39
C MET A 21 -1.45 -6.01 3.31
N TYR A 22 -2.27 -6.11 4.34
CA TYR A 22 -3.55 -5.38 4.41
C TYR A 22 -3.34 -3.88 4.66
N PHE A 23 -2.29 -3.54 5.41
CA PHE A 23 -1.98 -2.16 5.76
C PHE A 23 -1.39 -1.37 4.59
N VAL A 24 -0.47 -2.00 3.86
CA VAL A 24 0.18 -1.42 2.70
C VAL A 24 -0.67 -1.70 1.46
N PRO A 25 -1.20 -0.67 0.77
CA PRO A 25 -1.99 -0.87 -0.45
C PRO A 25 -1.07 -1.17 -1.64
N VAL A 26 -0.39 -2.33 -1.61
CA VAL A 26 0.56 -2.78 -2.64
C VAL A 26 -0.11 -2.88 -4.00
N GLY A 27 -1.35 -3.38 -4.06
CA GLY A 27 -2.10 -3.47 -5.32
C GLY A 27 -2.29 -2.10 -5.99
N LEU A 28 -2.65 -1.08 -5.22
CA LEU A 28 -2.84 0.28 -5.72
C LEU A 28 -1.52 0.92 -6.19
N TRP A 29 -0.44 0.66 -5.45
CA TRP A 29 0.92 1.10 -5.80
C TRP A 29 1.38 0.53 -7.14
N ILE A 30 1.16 -0.77 -7.35
CA ILE A 30 1.48 -1.45 -8.61
C ILE A 30 0.70 -0.79 -9.76
N THR A 31 -0.61 -0.57 -9.59
CA THR A 31 -1.44 0.10 -10.61
C THR A 31 -0.93 1.50 -10.94
N ALA A 32 -0.48 2.28 -9.95
CA ALA A 32 0.08 3.60 -10.16
C ALA A 32 1.35 3.58 -11.03
N ILE A 33 2.26 2.63 -10.77
CA ILE A 33 3.51 2.46 -11.54
C ILE A 33 3.21 2.13 -13.00
N PHE A 34 2.32 1.17 -13.25
CA PHE A 34 1.92 0.81 -14.62
C PHE A 34 1.23 1.94 -15.37
N ALA A 35 0.57 2.85 -14.64
CA ALA A 35 -0.03 4.05 -15.21
C ALA A 35 0.97 5.21 -15.39
N GLY A 36 2.25 5.03 -15.06
CA GLY A 36 3.28 6.06 -15.18
C GLY A 36 3.25 7.12 -14.08
N VAL A 37 2.49 6.90 -13.00
CA VAL A 37 2.39 7.82 -11.86
C VAL A 37 3.44 7.44 -10.82
N LYS A 38 4.27 8.42 -10.44
CA LYS A 38 5.27 8.25 -9.38
C LYS A 38 4.61 8.41 -8.02
N VAL A 39 4.16 7.31 -7.42
CA VAL A 39 3.67 7.26 -6.04
C VAL A 39 4.52 6.28 -5.24
N THR A 40 4.95 6.68 -4.06
CA THR A 40 5.71 5.81 -3.15
C THR A 40 4.80 5.07 -2.18
N ILE A 41 5.25 3.91 -1.71
CA ILE A 41 4.57 3.14 -0.66
C ILE A 41 4.39 3.97 0.61
N GLY A 42 5.39 4.78 0.97
CA GLY A 42 5.33 5.68 2.13
C GLY A 42 4.20 6.70 2.02
N GLU A 43 3.96 7.27 0.84
CA GLU A 43 2.85 8.20 0.61
C GLU A 43 1.49 7.52 0.76
N LEU A 44 1.32 6.30 0.23
CA LEU A 44 0.07 5.56 0.34
C LEU A 44 -0.27 5.18 1.79
N ILE A 45 0.76 4.81 2.57
CA ILE A 45 0.64 4.58 4.01
C ILE A 45 0.29 5.90 4.72
N GLY A 46 0.96 7.01 4.36
CA GLY A 46 0.68 8.34 4.89
C GLY A 46 -0.77 8.79 4.63
N MET A 47 -1.32 8.48 3.46
CA MET A 47 -2.73 8.73 3.13
C MET A 47 -3.67 7.97 4.09
N ARG A 48 -3.40 6.67 4.33
CA ARG A 48 -4.17 5.86 5.28
C ARG A 48 -4.11 6.44 6.71
N ILE A 49 -2.93 6.86 7.16
CA ILE A 49 -2.73 7.49 8.48
C ILE A 49 -3.53 8.79 8.59
N ARG A 50 -3.53 9.62 7.54
CA ARG A 50 -4.31 10.86 7.46
C ARG A 50 -5.80 10.64 7.22
N LYS A 51 -6.28 9.38 7.25
CA LYS A 51 -7.67 8.97 6.95
C LYS A 51 -8.15 9.39 5.54
N VAL A 52 -7.23 9.56 4.60
CA VAL A 52 -7.55 9.86 3.20
C VAL A 52 -7.53 8.55 2.41
N PRO A 53 -8.61 8.20 1.68
CA PRO A 53 -8.65 6.97 0.90
C PRO A 53 -7.63 7.06 -0.27
N PRO A 54 -6.56 6.25 -0.26
CA PRO A 54 -5.48 6.37 -1.25
C PRO A 54 -5.96 6.06 -2.67
N SER A 55 -7.00 5.22 -2.81
CA SER A 55 -7.59 4.86 -4.10
C SER A 55 -8.08 6.07 -4.89
N ILE A 56 -8.69 7.04 -4.20
CA ILE A 56 -9.22 8.24 -4.86
C ILE A 56 -8.06 9.09 -5.39
N ILE A 57 -7.03 9.30 -4.57
CA ILE A 57 -5.85 10.10 -4.96
C ILE A 57 -5.12 9.45 -6.12
N VAL A 58 -4.80 8.15 -6.05
CA VAL A 58 -4.09 7.46 -7.13
C VAL A 58 -4.88 7.51 -8.44
N ASN A 59 -6.19 7.27 -8.41
CA ASN A 59 -7.01 7.36 -9.62
C ASN A 59 -7.06 8.77 -10.21
N SER A 60 -7.13 9.80 -9.37
CA SER A 60 -7.05 11.21 -9.83
C SER A 60 -5.69 11.53 -10.45
N LEU A 61 -4.58 11.07 -9.83
CA LEU A 61 -3.23 11.25 -10.36
C LEU A 61 -3.05 10.52 -11.70
N ILE A 62 -3.55 9.30 -11.83
CA ILE A 62 -3.55 8.54 -13.09
C ILE A 62 -4.30 9.29 -14.17
N THR A 63 -5.48 9.83 -13.85
CA THR A 63 -6.29 10.60 -14.79
C THR A 63 -5.57 11.88 -15.23
N ALA A 64 -4.99 12.63 -14.30
CA ALA A 64 -4.24 13.84 -14.60
C ALA A 64 -3.01 13.57 -15.46
N THR A 65 -2.23 12.55 -15.13
CA THR A 65 -1.08 12.09 -15.94
C THR A 65 -1.50 11.70 -17.34
N LYS A 66 -2.59 10.92 -17.50
CA LYS A 66 -3.10 10.53 -18.81
C LYS A 66 -3.69 11.71 -19.61
N ALA A 67 -4.22 12.71 -18.93
CA ALA A 67 -4.72 13.94 -19.54
C ALA A 67 -3.61 14.95 -19.90
N GLY A 68 -2.34 14.64 -19.57
CA GLY A 68 -1.21 15.54 -19.82
C GLY A 68 -1.18 16.77 -18.90
N ILE A 69 -1.91 16.74 -17.78
CA ILE A 69 -1.93 17.83 -16.81
C ILE A 69 -0.64 17.76 -16.00
N PRO A 70 0.22 18.80 -16.01
CA PRO A 70 1.41 18.84 -15.17
C PRO A 70 0.98 18.94 -13.71
N LEU A 71 1.23 17.87 -12.96
CA LEU A 71 1.05 17.82 -11.52
C LEU A 71 2.18 18.67 -10.90
N THR A 72 1.86 19.90 -10.48
CA THR A 72 2.77 20.83 -9.78
C THR A 72 2.59 20.70 -8.27
#